data_AF-A0A9D2GUD3-F1
#
_entry.id   AF-A0A9D2GUD3-F1
#
_cell.length_a   1.000
_cell.length_b   1.000
_cell.length_c   1.000
_cell.angle_alpha   90.00
_cell.angle_beta   90.00
_cell.angle_gamma   90.00
#
_symmetry.space_group_name_H-M   'P 1'
#
loop_
_entity.id
_entity.type
_entity.pdbx_description
1 polymer ?
#
loop_
_entity_poly.entity_id
_entity_poly.type
_entity_poly.pdbx_seq_one_letter_code
_entity_poly.pdbx_strand_id
1 'polypeptide(L)'
;MVRNGIVYGKNKPKVLTVVSVTPMHDYRLKVTFSNHETKIFDFKPYLSVPDFAHLHDSVLFNKCYISLGIVTWDEKTEISTDLLYFDGVTLSEITKLEMPDDNL
;
A
#
# COMPACT_ATOMS: atom_id res chain seq x y z
N MET A 1 -9.33 -35.68 7.39
CA MET A 1 -8.59 -36.82 7.96
C MET A 1 -7.75 -36.28 9.11
N VAL A 2 -8.03 -36.71 10.34
CA VAL A 2 -7.37 -36.22 11.56
C VAL A 2 -6.32 -37.24 11.96
N ARG A 3 -5.09 -36.77 12.24
CA ARG A 3 -4.09 -37.54 13.00
C ARG A 3 -3.37 -36.51 13.87
N ASN A 4 -3.33 -36.77 15.19
CA ASN A 4 -2.68 -35.95 16.22
C ASN A 4 -3.33 -34.60 16.59
N GLY A 5 -4.64 -34.55 16.81
CA GLY A 5 -5.25 -33.55 17.73
C GLY A 5 -5.18 -32.05 17.35
N ILE A 6 -4.56 -31.67 16.23
CA ILE A 6 -4.57 -30.29 15.74
C ILE A 6 -5.67 -30.18 14.69
N VAL A 7 -6.79 -29.56 15.08
CA VAL A 7 -7.77 -29.05 14.12
C VAL A 7 -7.17 -27.77 13.54
N TYR A 8 -6.60 -27.84 12.33
CA TYR A 8 -6.33 -26.64 11.55
C TYR A 8 -7.68 -26.01 11.20
N GLY A 9 -8.12 -25.04 12.00
CA GLY A 9 -9.25 -24.19 11.66
C GLY A 9 -9.03 -23.63 10.26
N LYS A 10 -9.98 -23.85 9.35
CA LYS A 10 -9.92 -23.38 7.95
C LYS A 10 -10.14 -21.86 7.85
N ASN A 11 -9.42 -21.09 8.64
CA ASN A 11 -9.30 -19.64 8.47
C ASN A 11 -7.91 -19.24 8.96
N LYS A 12 -6.92 -19.37 8.06
CA LYS A 12 -5.71 -18.57 8.21
C LYS A 12 -6.16 -17.10 8.11
N PRO A 13 -5.76 -16.22 9.03
CA PRO A 13 -6.00 -14.79 8.83
C PRO A 13 -5.44 -14.43 7.46
N LYS A 14 -6.27 -13.79 6.62
CA LYS A 14 -5.85 -13.35 5.30
C LYS A 14 -4.78 -12.29 5.53
N VAL A 15 -3.52 -12.64 5.30
CA VAL A 15 -2.42 -11.67 5.35
C VAL A 15 -2.75 -10.59 4.33
N LEU A 16 -2.78 -9.34 4.79
CA LEU A 16 -3.05 -8.21 3.91
C LEU A 16 -1.85 -8.06 2.96
N THR A 17 -2.12 -8.10 1.66
CA THR A 17 -1.12 -7.88 0.61
C THR A 17 -1.57 -6.78 -0.33
N VAL A 18 -0.61 -6.14 -1.01
CA VAL A 18 -0.87 -5.21 -2.11
C VAL A 18 -1.18 -6.01 -3.38
N VAL A 19 -2.26 -5.64 -4.06
CA VAL A 19 -2.70 -6.27 -5.31
C VAL A 19 -2.68 -5.30 -6.50
N SER A 20 -2.62 -4.00 -6.25
CA SER A 20 -2.40 -2.97 -7.27
C SER A 20 -1.64 -1.78 -6.68
N VAL A 21 -0.74 -1.22 -7.46
CA VAL A 21 -0.03 0.02 -7.15
C VAL A 21 -0.01 0.90 -8.39
N THR A 22 -0.23 2.20 -8.20
CA THR A 22 -0.10 3.20 -9.25
C THR A 22 0.63 4.40 -8.65
N PRO A 23 1.86 4.70 -9.10
CA PRO A 23 2.52 5.92 -8.69
C PRO A 23 1.80 7.13 -9.28
N MET A 24 1.72 8.19 -8.49
CA MET A 24 1.04 9.43 -8.82
C MET A 24 2.01 10.60 -8.75
N HIS A 25 1.57 11.76 -9.23
CA HIS A 25 2.32 13.00 -9.04
C HIS A 25 2.59 13.27 -7.55
N ASP A 26 3.63 14.07 -7.28
CA ASP A 26 3.98 14.53 -5.94
C ASP A 26 4.33 13.39 -4.96
N TYR A 27 4.98 12.33 -5.48
CA TYR A 27 5.43 11.15 -4.74
C TYR A 27 4.33 10.45 -3.95
N ARG A 28 3.12 10.38 -4.53
CA ARG A 28 2.02 9.62 -3.93
C ARG A 28 1.88 8.26 -4.57
N LEU A 29 1.36 7.30 -3.81
CA LEU A 29 1.00 5.98 -4.32
C LEU A 29 -0.50 5.77 -4.11
N LYS A 30 -1.19 5.36 -5.17
CA LYS A 30 -2.51 4.73 -5.04
C LYS A 30 -2.30 3.23 -4.92
N VAL A 31 -2.71 2.67 -3.79
CA VAL A 31 -2.48 1.26 -3.44
C VAL A 31 -3.82 0.59 -3.19
N THR A 32 -4.06 -0.55 -3.83
CA THR A 32 -5.21 -1.42 -3.53
C THR A 32 -4.73 -2.69 -2.84
N PHE A 33 -5.41 -3.06 -1.75
CA PHE A 33 -5.06 -4.21 -0.93
C PHE A 33 -5.98 -5.41 -1.22
N SER A 34 -5.56 -6.59 -0.79
CA SER A 34 -6.30 -7.84 -0.98
C SER A 34 -7.68 -7.89 -0.30
N ASN A 35 -7.99 -6.93 0.58
CA ASN A 35 -9.30 -6.74 1.20
C ASN A 35 -10.20 -5.76 0.41
N HIS A 36 -9.76 -5.34 -0.78
CA HIS A 36 -10.43 -4.39 -1.68
C HIS A 36 -10.39 -2.92 -1.26
N GLU A 37 -9.77 -2.58 -0.12
CA GLU A 37 -9.53 -1.19 0.23
C GLU A 37 -8.51 -0.55 -0.71
N THR A 38 -8.71 0.73 -1.00
CA THR A 38 -7.77 1.53 -1.77
C THR A 38 -7.37 2.75 -0.96
N LYS A 39 -6.07 2.98 -0.82
CA LYS A 39 -5.50 4.10 -0.08
C LYS A 39 -4.58 4.95 -0.96
N ILE A 40 -4.49 6.22 -0.60
CA ILE A 40 -3.48 7.15 -1.10
C ILE A 40 -2.43 7.30 0.00
N PHE A 41 -1.19 6.99 -0.32
CA PHE A 41 -0.05 7.11 0.57
C PHE A 41 0.86 8.25 0.11
N ASP A 42 1.19 9.19 1.01
CA ASP A 42 2.16 10.25 0.74
C ASP A 42 3.57 9.76 1.10
N PHE A 43 4.40 9.55 0.08
CA PHE A 43 5.75 9.03 0.26
C PHE A 43 6.78 10.12 0.61
N LYS A 44 6.43 11.41 0.47
CA LYS A 44 7.39 12.51 0.68
C LYS A 44 8.13 12.49 2.02
N PRO A 45 7.49 12.22 3.17
CA PRO A 45 8.20 12.16 4.45
C PRO A 45 9.35 11.13 4.46
N TYR A 46 9.20 10.06 3.67
CA TYR A 46 10.14 8.94 3.62
C TYR A 46 11.28 9.15 2.63
N LEU A 47 11.21 10.13 1.72
CA LEU A 47 12.31 10.45 0.80
C LEU A 47 13.59 10.89 1.54
N SER A 48 13.45 11.39 2.78
CA SER A 48 14.57 11.74 3.65
C SER A 48 15.27 10.53 4.29
N VAL A 49 14.65 9.35 4.25
CA VAL A 49 15.24 8.11 4.78
C VAL A 49 16.32 7.62 3.80
N PRO A 50 17.55 7.29 4.28
CA PRO A 50 18.66 6.91 3.41
C PRO A 50 18.34 5.79 2.40
N ASP A 51 17.58 4.77 2.82
CA ASP A 51 17.20 3.63 1.97
C ASP A 51 16.27 4.02 0.81
N PHE A 52 15.58 5.16 0.93
CA PHE A 52 14.67 5.70 -0.09
C PHE A 52 15.23 6.94 -0.80
N ALA A 53 16.43 7.42 -0.44
CA ALA A 53 16.95 8.68 -0.94
C ALA A 53 17.08 8.74 -2.48
N HIS A 54 17.36 7.61 -3.13
CA HIS A 54 17.44 7.53 -4.59
C HIS A 54 16.08 7.70 -5.28
N LEU A 55 14.97 7.51 -4.55
CA LEU A 55 13.61 7.73 -5.05
C LEU A 55 13.24 9.22 -5.11
N HIS A 56 14.14 10.14 -4.70
CA HIS A 56 14.03 11.55 -5.09
C HIS A 56 14.09 11.75 -6.61
N ASP A 57 14.64 10.79 -7.36
CA ASP A 57 14.43 10.74 -8.79
C ASP A 57 13.02 10.20 -9.09
N SER A 58 12.12 11.09 -9.49
CA SER A 58 10.76 10.72 -9.89
C SER A 58 10.68 9.63 -10.97
N VAL A 59 11.68 9.52 -11.86
CA VAL A 59 11.72 8.45 -12.88
C VAL A 59 11.95 7.09 -12.21
N LEU A 60 12.77 7.03 -11.16
CA LEU A 60 12.96 5.82 -10.36
C LEU A 60 11.71 5.56 -9.51
N PHE A 61 11.17 6.58 -8.83
CA PHE A 61 9.94 6.45 -8.05
C PHE A 61 8.77 5.86 -8.87
N ASN A 62 8.62 6.28 -10.13
CA ASN A 62 7.54 5.81 -10.99
C ASN A 62 7.73 4.37 -11.52
N LYS A 63 8.86 3.72 -11.24
CA LYS A 63 9.13 2.32 -11.64
C LYS A 63 8.70 1.29 -10.58
N CYS A 64 7.98 1.71 -9.54
CA CYS A 64 7.49 0.78 -8.53
C CYS A 64 6.65 -0.33 -9.17
N TYR A 65 6.77 -1.53 -8.59
CA TYR A 65 6.02 -2.71 -9.00
C TYR A 65 5.67 -3.53 -7.76
N ILE A 66 4.90 -4.61 -7.94
CA ILE A 66 4.52 -5.49 -6.85
C ILE A 66 5.39 -6.75 -6.91
N SER A 67 6.10 -7.04 -5.83
CA SER A 67 6.82 -8.29 -5.62
C SER A 67 6.28 -8.97 -4.36
N LEU A 68 5.82 -10.22 -4.47
CA LEU A 68 5.30 -11.00 -3.34
C LEU A 68 4.23 -10.29 -2.48
N GLY A 69 3.45 -9.38 -3.08
CA GLY A 69 2.42 -8.62 -2.39
C GLY A 69 2.91 -7.38 -1.64
N ILE A 70 4.13 -6.92 -1.93
CA ILE A 70 4.80 -5.74 -1.37
C ILE A 70 5.11 -4.78 -2.53
N VAL A 71 5.08 -3.47 -2.27
CA VAL A 71 5.51 -2.46 -3.26
C VAL A 71 7.03 -2.34 -3.22
N THR A 72 7.65 -2.51 -4.38
CA THR A 72 9.09 -2.68 -4.54
C THR A 72 9.59 -1.81 -5.70
N TRP A 73 10.83 -1.31 -5.60
CA TRP A 73 11.51 -0.57 -6.66
C TRP A 73 12.69 -1.34 -7.25
N ASP A 74 13.40 -2.10 -6.41
CA ASP A 74 14.52 -2.95 -6.78
C ASP A 74 14.74 -4.05 -5.73
N GLU A 75 15.85 -4.78 -5.81
CA GLU A 75 16.18 -5.89 -4.89
C GLU A 75 16.35 -5.49 -3.42
N LYS A 76 16.56 -4.20 -3.14
CA LYS A 76 16.89 -3.68 -1.81
C LYS A 76 15.84 -2.70 -1.27
N THR A 77 15.01 -2.15 -2.14
CA THR A 77 14.07 -1.11 -1.79
C THR A 77 12.63 -1.56 -1.96
N GLU A 78 11.98 -1.75 -0.83
CA GLU A 78 10.57 -2.07 -0.70
C GLU A 78 9.94 -1.28 0.45
N ILE A 79 8.62 -1.10 0.41
CA ILE A 79 7.84 -0.49 1.49
C ILE A 79 6.81 -1.48 2.01
N SER A 80 6.76 -1.65 3.32
CA SER A 80 5.90 -2.65 3.95
C SER A 80 4.42 -2.36 3.73
N THR A 81 3.64 -3.44 3.59
CA THR A 81 2.18 -3.36 3.42
C THR A 81 1.50 -2.68 4.60
N ASP A 82 2.00 -2.92 5.82
CA ASP A 82 1.45 -2.30 7.04
C ASP A 82 1.62 -0.78 7.01
N LEU A 83 2.79 -0.28 6.59
CA LEU A 83 3.04 1.16 6.51
C LEU A 83 2.12 1.82 5.49
N LEU A 84 2.00 1.23 4.29
CA LEU A 84 1.07 1.70 3.26
C LEU A 84 -0.38 1.73 3.74
N TYR A 85 -0.77 0.77 4.59
CA TYR A 85 -2.15 0.64 5.04
C TYR A 85 -2.49 1.58 6.19
N PHE A 86 -1.65 1.68 7.21
CA PHE A 86 -1.94 2.47 8.41
C PHE A 86 -1.71 3.97 8.21
N ASP A 87 -0.70 4.35 7.43
CA ASP A 87 -0.36 5.76 7.19
C ASP A 87 -1.02 6.28 5.89
N GLY A 88 -1.65 5.40 5.11
CA GLY A 88 -2.41 5.76 3.92
C GLY A 88 -3.84 6.21 4.22
N VAL A 89 -4.30 7.24 3.52
CA VAL A 89 -5.67 7.76 3.62
C VAL A 89 -6.59 6.98 2.69
N THR A 90 -7.76 6.55 3.18
CA THR A 90 -8.70 5.75 2.38
C THR A 90 -9.30 6.63 1.28
N LEU A 91 -9.30 6.14 0.04
CA LEU A 91 -9.76 6.94 -1.10
C LEU A 91 -11.23 7.38 -0.96
N SER A 92 -12.08 6.55 -0.34
CA SER A 92 -13.48 6.90 -0.05
C SER A 92 -13.63 8.06 0.94
N GLU A 93 -12.65 8.29 1.81
CA GLU A 93 -12.63 9.42 2.74
C GLU A 93 -12.27 10.71 1.98
N ILE A 94 -11.33 10.65 1.04
CA ILE A 94 -10.94 11.79 0.20
C ILE A 94 -12.11 12.28 -0.65
N THR A 95 -12.85 11.37 -1.30
CA THR A 95 -14.02 11.74 -2.11
C THR A 95 -15.12 12.42 -1.30
N LYS A 96 -15.20 12.14 0.00
CA LYS A 96 -16.17 12.76 0.92
C LYS A 96 -15.71 14.14 1.43
N LEU A 97 -14.40 14.43 1.39
CA LEU A 97 -13.83 15.72 1.80
C LEU A 97 -13.80 16.74 0.66
N GLU A 98 -13.66 16.30 -0.60
CA GLU A 98 -13.66 17.19 -1.77
C GLU A 98 -15.07 17.48 -2.33
N MET A 99 -16.09 16.77 -1.87
CA MET A 99 -17.50 17.07 -2.13
C MET A 99 -18.19 17.34 -0.80
N PRO A 100 -18.16 18.58 -0.27
CA PRO A 100 -19.01 18.92 0.85
C PRO A 100 -20.46 18.70 0.42
N ASP A 101 -21.23 18.01 1.27
CA ASP A 101 -22.65 17.72 1.10
C ASP A 101 -23.44 19.01 0.81
N ASP A 102 -23.56 19.37 -0.46
CA ASP A 102 -24.50 20.39 -0.94
C ASP A 102 -25.66 19.65 -1.62
N ASN A 103 -26.44 18.93 -0.81
CA ASN A 103 -27.83 18.60 -1.12
C ASN A 103 -28.60 18.19 0.15
N LEU A 104 -28.97 19.19 0.97
CA LEU A 104 -30.13 19.15 1.87
C LEU A 104 -30.97 20.42 1.65
#